data_AF-A0A485LFD3-F1
#
_entry.id   AF-A0A485LFD3-F1
#
_cell.length_a   1.000
_cell.length_b   1.000
_cell.length_c   1.000
_cell.angle_alpha   90.00
_cell.angle_beta   90.00
_cell.angle_gamma   90.00
#
_symmetry.space_group_name_H-M   'P 1'
#
loop_
_entity.id
_entity.type
_entity.pdbx_description
1 polymer ?
#
loop_
_entity_poly.entity_id
_entity_poly.type
_entity_poly.pdbx_seq_one_letter_code
_entity_poly.pdbx_strand_id
1 'polypeptide(L)'
;MAPKLLYRVQHLKDKREWVESSRRSHCIICTKRFFVVGKHHCRRCGDVMCKDCSIFALAEVPGVGRVKVRACRVCHEKDLLVQDLHAPLSSSEDDELEEDLLKKSEAMCLSPPRHAGLSTKKSDRSLAEDDDRTTVQSYVSNSSHSSSRRGESPDVMPKERHL
;
A
#
# COMPACT_ATOMS: atom_id res chain seq x y z
N MET A 1 16.55 5.56 -12.39
CA MET A 1 15.75 6.79 -12.60
C MET A 1 14.41 6.56 -11.92
N ALA A 2 13.94 7.47 -11.06
CA ALA A 2 12.62 7.33 -10.43
C ALA A 2 11.51 7.28 -11.51
N PRO A 3 10.44 6.48 -11.32
CA PRO A 3 9.36 6.39 -12.28
C PRO A 3 8.77 7.78 -12.54
N LYS A 4 8.62 8.12 -13.83
CA LYS A 4 7.99 9.37 -14.24
C LYS A 4 6.47 9.16 -14.20
N LEU A 5 5.82 9.66 -13.15
CA LEU A 5 4.37 9.71 -13.04
C LEU A 5 3.74 10.37 -14.28
N LEU A 6 2.82 9.63 -14.92
CA LEU A 6 2.03 10.09 -16.05
C LEU A 6 0.55 10.08 -15.65
N TYR A 7 -0.06 11.26 -15.51
CA TYR A 7 -1.48 11.37 -15.24
C TYR A 7 -2.30 11.05 -16.48
N ARG A 8 -3.42 10.34 -16.31
CA ARG A 8 -4.49 10.26 -17.31
C ARG A 8 -5.58 11.28 -16.96
N VAL A 9 -6.46 11.60 -17.91
CA VAL A 9 -7.58 12.53 -17.68
C VAL A 9 -8.42 12.12 -16.46
N GLN A 10 -8.65 10.83 -16.27
CA GLN A 10 -9.38 10.27 -15.12
C GLN A 10 -8.73 10.58 -13.75
N HIS A 11 -7.43 10.87 -13.72
CA HIS A 11 -6.74 11.25 -12.49
C HIS A 11 -6.99 12.73 -12.16
N LEU A 12 -7.31 13.56 -13.14
CA LEU A 12 -7.48 15.00 -12.95
C LEU A 12 -8.91 15.33 -12.51
N LYS A 13 -9.03 16.28 -11.59
CA LYS A 13 -10.31 16.77 -11.09
C LYS A 13 -10.96 17.67 -12.14
N ASP A 14 -12.27 17.51 -12.36
CA ASP A 14 -13.02 18.41 -13.25
C ASP A 14 -12.92 19.85 -12.72
N LYS A 15 -12.73 20.81 -13.62
CA LYS A 15 -12.55 22.24 -13.26
C LYS A 15 -13.74 22.79 -12.47
N ARG A 16 -14.96 22.28 -12.68
CA ARG A 16 -16.19 22.68 -11.96
C ARG A 16 -16.14 22.30 -10.48
N GLU A 17 -15.33 21.30 -10.13
CA GLU A 17 -15.19 20.82 -8.76
C GLU A 17 -13.98 21.44 -8.04
N TRP A 18 -13.24 22.34 -8.70
CA TRP A 18 -12.09 23.00 -8.08
C TRP A 18 -12.56 23.99 -7.01
N VAL A 19 -11.76 24.10 -5.95
CA VAL A 19 -12.01 25.06 -4.90
C VAL A 19 -11.76 26.47 -5.45
N GLU A 20 -12.76 27.34 -5.32
CA GLU A 20 -12.63 28.74 -5.75
C GLU A 20 -11.47 29.42 -5.01
N SER A 21 -10.68 30.21 -5.75
CA SER A 21 -9.46 30.83 -5.22
C SER A 21 -9.75 31.77 -4.04
N SER A 22 -10.91 32.42 -4.04
CA SER A 22 -11.35 33.33 -2.98
C SER A 22 -11.61 32.60 -1.66
N ARG A 23 -11.98 31.32 -1.69
CA ARG A 23 -12.30 30.51 -0.51
C ARG A 23 -11.08 30.02 0.26
N ARG A 24 -9.86 30.19 -0.28
CA ARG A 24 -8.61 29.81 0.37
C ARG A 24 -7.76 31.03 0.67
N SER A 25 -7.58 31.33 1.95
CA SER A 25 -6.68 32.40 2.44
C SER A 25 -5.24 31.91 2.67
N HIS A 26 -5.04 30.60 2.77
CA HIS A 26 -3.76 29.97 3.03
C HIS A 26 -3.55 28.76 2.10
N CYS A 27 -2.29 28.46 1.81
CA CYS A 27 -1.91 27.26 1.08
C CYS A 27 -2.40 26.01 1.81
N ILE A 28 -3.13 25.12 1.12
CA ILE A 28 -3.63 23.89 1.74
C ILE A 28 -2.52 22.94 2.22
N ILE A 29 -1.29 23.10 1.69
CA ILE A 29 -0.18 22.20 1.95
C ILE A 29 0.74 22.71 3.07
N CYS A 30 1.14 23.98 3.02
CA CYS A 30 2.12 24.55 3.96
C CYS A 30 1.57 25.67 4.84
N THR A 31 0.25 25.91 4.78
CA THR A 31 -0.48 26.95 5.53
C THR A 31 0.05 28.39 5.38
N LYS A 32 1.02 28.64 4.49
CA LYS A 32 1.49 29.99 4.13
C LYS A 32 0.30 30.82 3.65
N ARG A 33 0.12 32.00 4.25
CA ARG A 33 -0.92 32.96 3.85
C ARG A 33 -0.67 33.42 2.42
N PHE A 34 -1.74 33.48 1.63
CA PHE A 34 -1.66 34.04 0.29
C PHE A 34 -1.68 35.57 0.36
N PHE A 35 -0.84 36.18 -0.48
CA PHE A 35 -0.94 37.60 -0.81
C PHE A 35 -1.78 37.78 -2.09
N VAL A 36 -1.88 39.01 -2.60
CA VAL A 36 -2.76 39.39 -3.72
C VAL A 36 -2.51 38.55 -4.99
N VAL A 37 -1.32 37.97 -5.16
CA VAL A 37 -0.96 37.15 -6.33
C VAL A 37 -0.37 35.80 -5.93
N GLY A 38 -0.45 34.81 -6.83
CA GLY A 38 0.30 33.55 -6.69
C GLY A 38 -0.46 32.36 -6.12
N LYS A 39 -1.79 32.34 -6.22
CA LYS A 39 -2.61 31.14 -5.96
C LYS A 39 -2.57 30.19 -7.14
N HIS A 40 -2.44 28.90 -6.87
CA HIS A 40 -2.41 27.87 -7.92
C HIS A 40 -3.26 26.67 -7.54
N HIS A 41 -4.04 26.17 -8.50
CA HIS A 41 -4.79 24.93 -8.29
C HIS A 41 -3.95 23.68 -8.55
N CYS A 42 -4.13 22.67 -7.73
CA CYS A 42 -3.73 21.32 -8.05
C CYS A 42 -4.74 20.73 -9.05
N ARG A 43 -4.30 20.31 -10.23
CA ARG A 43 -5.18 19.70 -11.24
C ARG A 43 -5.67 18.31 -10.83
N ARG A 44 -4.97 17.64 -9.90
CA ARG A 44 -5.36 16.31 -9.37
C ARG A 44 -6.51 16.38 -8.37
N CYS A 45 -6.47 17.31 -7.40
CA CYS A 45 -7.46 17.39 -6.33
C CYS A 45 -8.34 18.64 -6.34
N GLY A 46 -8.01 19.64 -7.17
CA GLY A 46 -8.76 20.89 -7.30
C GLY A 46 -8.51 21.93 -6.20
N ASP A 47 -7.68 21.67 -5.20
CA ASP A 47 -7.43 22.61 -4.10
C ASP A 47 -6.33 23.64 -4.43
N VAL A 48 -6.24 24.71 -3.63
CA VAL A 48 -5.38 25.87 -3.85
C VAL A 48 -4.11 25.80 -3.00
N MET A 49 -2.96 25.91 -3.65
CA MET A 49 -1.63 25.88 -3.03
C MET A 49 -0.72 27.00 -3.58
N CYS A 50 0.41 27.21 -2.91
CA CYS A 50 1.43 28.17 -3.34
C CYS A 50 2.43 27.54 -4.33
N LYS A 51 3.22 28.38 -5.01
CA LYS A 51 4.26 27.96 -5.96
C LYS A 51 5.20 26.90 -5.39
N ASP A 52 5.65 27.07 -4.15
CA ASP A 52 6.61 26.17 -3.48
C ASP A 52 6.01 24.79 -3.15
N CYS A 53 4.68 24.69 -3.09
CA CYS A 53 3.96 23.44 -2.86
C CYS A 53 3.50 22.78 -4.16
N SER A 54 3.84 23.38 -5.29
CA SER A 54 3.43 22.93 -6.60
C SER A 54 4.56 22.17 -7.31
N ILE A 55 4.17 21.17 -8.08
CA ILE A 55 5.05 20.41 -8.98
C ILE A 55 4.39 20.31 -10.34
N PHE A 56 5.19 20.21 -11.40
CA PHE A 56 4.72 19.88 -12.73
C PHE A 56 4.95 18.41 -13.02
N ALA A 57 3.92 17.73 -13.49
CA ALA A 57 3.97 16.36 -13.96
C ALA A 57 3.44 16.27 -15.39
N LEU A 58 3.71 15.17 -16.07
CA LEU A 58 3.12 14.91 -17.39
C LEU A 58 1.72 14.35 -17.21
N ALA A 59 0.82 14.76 -18.09
CA ALA A 59 -0.48 14.13 -18.29
C ALA A 59 -0.64 13.76 -19.75
N GLU A 60 -1.26 12.62 -20.02
CA GLU A 60 -1.70 12.20 -21.34
C GLU A 60 -3.18 12.55 -21.51
N VAL A 61 -3.46 13.38 -22.52
CA VAL A 61 -4.80 13.85 -22.84
C VAL A 61 -5.17 13.34 -24.23
N PRO A 62 -6.26 12.56 -24.38
CA PRO A 62 -6.72 12.08 -25.68
C PRO A 62 -6.91 13.24 -26.67
N GLY A 63 -6.39 13.08 -27.89
CA GLY A 63 -6.46 14.09 -28.96
C GLY A 63 -5.47 15.26 -28.83
N VAL A 64 -4.86 15.49 -27.66
CA VAL A 64 -3.86 16.58 -27.44
C VAL A 64 -2.45 16.01 -27.27
N GLY A 65 -2.32 14.81 -26.71
CA GLY A 65 -1.04 14.19 -26.40
C GLY A 65 -0.54 14.52 -24.99
N ARG A 66 0.79 14.48 -24.80
CA ARG A 66 1.41 14.68 -23.48
C ARG A 66 1.59 16.16 -23.17
N VAL A 67 1.01 16.61 -22.06
CA VAL A 67 1.04 18.00 -21.60
C VAL A 67 1.55 18.09 -20.17
N LYS A 68 2.14 19.23 -19.79
CA LYS A 68 2.53 19.48 -18.40
C LYS A 68 1.33 20.00 -17.60
N VAL A 69 1.00 19.33 -16.51
CA VAL A 69 -0.05 19.74 -15.57
C VAL A 69 0.55 20.04 -14.20
N ARG A 70 -0.07 20.98 -13.48
CA ARG A 70 0.37 21.34 -12.12
C ARG A 70 -0.36 20.49 -11.09
N ALA A 71 0.38 19.83 -10.20
CA ALA A 71 -0.15 19.13 -9.04
C ALA A 71 0.43 19.72 -7.75
N CYS A 72 -0.19 19.48 -6.60
CA CYS A 72 0.47 19.69 -5.33
C CYS A 72 1.42 18.51 -5.04
N ARG A 73 2.47 18.76 -4.27
CA ARG A 73 3.44 17.72 -3.88
C ARG A 73 2.79 16.51 -3.20
N VAL A 74 1.74 16.74 -2.39
CA VAL A 74 1.02 15.67 -1.67
C VAL A 74 0.30 14.72 -2.63
N CYS A 75 -0.38 15.25 -3.66
CA CYS A 75 -1.00 14.40 -4.68
C CYS A 75 0.06 13.62 -5.45
N HIS A 76 1.10 14.32 -5.90
CA HIS A 76 2.17 13.71 -6.68
C HIS A 76 2.87 12.57 -5.95
N GLU A 77 3.20 12.76 -4.67
CA GLU A 77 3.83 11.73 -3.84
C GLU A 77 2.91 10.54 -3.60
N LYS A 78 1.64 10.77 -3.25
CA LYS A 78 0.65 9.70 -3.08
C LYS A 78 0.50 8.86 -4.35
N ASP A 79 0.48 9.51 -5.50
CA ASP A 79 0.27 8.84 -6.78
C ASP A 79 1.50 8.07 -7.26
N LEU A 80 2.71 8.51 -6.91
CA LEU A 80 3.92 7.71 -7.12
C LEU A 80 3.88 6.40 -6.33
N LEU A 81 3.48 6.47 -5.04
CA LEU A 81 3.38 5.27 -4.19
C LEU A 81 2.34 4.28 -4.72
N VAL A 82 1.22 4.76 -5.28
CA VAL A 82 0.18 3.90 -5.86
C VAL A 82 0.63 3.27 -7.18
N GLN A 83 1.49 3.93 -7.96
CA GLN A 83 2.05 3.35 -9.19
C GLN A 83 3.02 2.20 -8.91
N ASP A 84 3.76 2.24 -7.82
CA ASP A 84 4.68 1.15 -7.46
C ASP A 84 3.91 -0.11 -7.01
N LEU A 85 2.69 0.05 -6.49
CA LEU A 85 1.80 -1.06 -6.11
C LEU A 85 0.95 -1.59 -7.28
N HIS A 86 0.64 -0.75 -8.26
CA HIS A 86 -0.09 -1.11 -9.49
C HIS A 86 0.82 -1.30 -10.70
N ALA A 87 2.15 -1.29 -10.52
CA ALA A 87 3.00 -2.03 -11.43
C ALA A 87 2.36 -3.43 -11.47
N PRO A 88 1.91 -3.92 -12.63
CA PRO A 88 1.39 -5.27 -12.66
C PRO A 88 2.52 -6.11 -12.11
N LEU A 89 2.31 -6.68 -10.90
CA LEU A 89 2.79 -8.02 -10.65
C LEU A 89 2.37 -8.73 -11.93
N SER A 90 3.35 -9.18 -12.71
CA SER A 90 3.08 -10.06 -13.82
C SER A 90 2.00 -11.01 -13.35
N SER A 91 0.78 -10.89 -13.90
CA SER A 91 -0.15 -12.00 -13.91
C SER A 91 0.58 -13.00 -14.80
N SER A 92 1.52 -13.71 -14.18
CA SER A 92 2.17 -14.86 -14.74
C SER A 92 1.06 -15.83 -15.09
N GLU A 93 1.35 -16.62 -16.10
CA GLU A 93 0.46 -17.54 -16.77
C GLU A 93 0.10 -18.75 -15.87
N ASP A 94 -0.19 -18.49 -14.59
CA ASP A 94 -0.29 -19.48 -13.50
C ASP A 94 -1.74 -19.84 -13.13
N ASP A 95 -2.75 -19.16 -13.69
CA ASP A 95 -4.16 -19.54 -13.47
C ASP A 95 -4.52 -20.88 -14.17
N GLU A 96 -3.88 -21.23 -15.30
CA GLU A 96 -4.13 -22.51 -15.98
C GLU A 96 -3.48 -23.71 -15.26
N LEU A 97 -2.39 -23.49 -14.52
CA LEU A 97 -1.66 -24.56 -13.84
C LEU A 97 -2.34 -24.96 -12.52
N GLU A 98 -2.98 -24.01 -11.82
CA GLU A 98 -3.67 -24.28 -10.56
C GLU A 98 -4.96 -25.08 -10.77
N GLU A 99 -5.73 -24.79 -11.83
CA GLU A 99 -6.92 -25.60 -12.20
C GLU A 99 -6.55 -27.03 -12.60
N ASP A 100 -5.44 -27.23 -13.32
CA ASP A 100 -4.98 -28.57 -13.70
C ASP A 100 -4.44 -29.37 -12.50
N LEU A 101 -3.72 -28.71 -11.58
CA LEU A 101 -3.27 -29.32 -10.32
C LEU A 101 -4.44 -29.69 -9.40
N LEU A 102 -5.48 -28.85 -9.32
CA LEU A 102 -6.69 -29.14 -8.57
C LEU A 102 -7.43 -30.35 -9.16
N LYS A 103 -7.64 -30.40 -10.49
CA LYS A 103 -8.25 -31.57 -11.16
C LYS A 103 -7.44 -32.85 -10.98
N LYS A 104 -6.11 -32.75 -10.97
CA LYS A 104 -5.21 -33.90 -10.76
C LYS A 104 -5.25 -34.41 -9.33
N SER A 105 -5.43 -33.51 -8.36
CA SER A 105 -5.58 -33.87 -6.95
C SER A 105 -6.94 -34.54 -6.67
N GLU A 106 -8.01 -34.11 -7.32
CA GLU A 106 -9.34 -34.73 -7.19
C GLU A 106 -9.39 -36.15 -7.77
N ALA A 107 -8.68 -36.40 -8.88
CA ALA A 107 -8.58 -37.73 -9.48
C ALA A 107 -7.85 -38.76 -8.58
N MET A 108 -6.94 -38.31 -7.70
CA MET A 108 -6.27 -39.19 -6.74
C MET A 108 -7.18 -39.62 -5.57
N CYS A 109 -8.21 -38.85 -5.24
CA CYS A 109 -9.10 -39.10 -4.11
C CYS A 109 -10.29 -40.00 -4.43
N LEU A 110 -10.57 -40.28 -5.71
CA LEU A 110 -11.78 -41.00 -6.16
C LEU A 110 -11.51 -42.42 -6.70
N SER A 111 -10.35 -43.01 -6.42
CA SER A 111 -10.07 -44.40 -6.79
C SER A 111 -10.95 -45.38 -5.99
N PRO A 112 -11.71 -46.30 -6.61
CA PRO A 112 -12.45 -47.33 -5.88
C PRO A 112 -11.50 -48.30 -5.15
N PRO A 113 -11.85 -48.81 -3.95
CA PRO A 113 -11.06 -49.83 -3.31
C PRO A 113 -11.13 -51.13 -4.14
N ARG A 114 -9.98 -51.64 -4.58
CA ARG A 114 -9.92 -52.99 -5.14
C ARG A 114 -10.12 -53.99 -4.01
N HIS A 115 -11.24 -54.70 -4.02
CA HIS A 115 -11.44 -55.89 -3.19
C HIS A 115 -10.39 -56.95 -3.59
N ALA A 116 -9.52 -57.30 -2.64
CA ALA A 116 -8.62 -58.44 -2.76
C ALA A 116 -9.10 -59.56 -1.82
N GLY A 117 -9.42 -60.72 -2.40
CA GLY A 117 -9.73 -61.97 -1.70
C GLY A 117 -8.47 -62.79 -1.36
N LEU A 118 -8.63 -63.63 -0.32
CA LEU A 118 -7.71 -64.55 0.37
C LEU A 118 -6.73 -65.40 -0.48
N SER A 119 -5.51 -65.68 0.05
CA SER A 119 -5.17 -66.97 0.69
C SER A 119 -3.68 -67.19 1.04
N THR A 120 -3.40 -67.48 2.33
CA THR A 120 -2.28 -68.28 2.94
C THR A 120 -0.83 -67.78 2.78
N LYS A 121 0.09 -67.82 3.76
CA LYS A 121 0.42 -68.79 4.83
C LYS A 121 1.32 -68.12 5.91
N LYS A 122 1.46 -68.84 7.02
CA LYS A 122 2.01 -68.56 8.37
C LYS A 122 3.46 -68.04 8.49
N SER A 123 3.70 -67.37 9.63
CA SER A 123 4.81 -67.49 10.63
C SER A 123 5.40 -66.11 10.96
N ASP A 124 5.82 -65.72 12.17
CA ASP A 124 5.71 -66.13 13.58
C ASP A 124 6.49 -65.00 14.33
N ARG A 125 6.08 -64.61 15.55
CA ARG A 125 6.82 -63.79 16.56
C ARG A 125 7.32 -62.38 16.16
N SER A 126 7.44 -61.39 17.04
CA SER A 126 7.23 -61.27 18.50
C SER A 126 7.07 -59.79 18.86
N LEU A 127 6.41 -59.60 20.00
CA LEU A 127 6.29 -58.44 20.88
C LEU A 127 7.54 -57.53 20.95
N ALA A 128 7.32 -56.22 20.90
CA ALA A 128 7.75 -55.28 21.94
C ALA A 128 7.06 -53.93 21.69
N GLU A 129 6.30 -53.50 22.69
CA GLU A 129 5.92 -52.11 22.93
C GLU A 129 7.20 -51.31 23.21
N ASP A 130 7.20 -50.01 22.93
CA ASP A 130 7.63 -49.00 23.91
C ASP A 130 7.47 -47.58 23.33
N ASP A 131 6.82 -46.75 24.12
CA ASP A 131 6.71 -45.30 24.01
C ASP A 131 8.09 -44.63 23.87
N ASP A 132 8.18 -43.58 23.05
CA ASP A 132 8.88 -42.39 23.53
C ASP A 132 8.27 -41.09 23.01
N ARG A 133 8.00 -40.26 23.99
CA ARG A 133 7.52 -38.90 23.95
C ARG A 133 8.76 -38.02 23.87
N THR A 134 8.97 -37.32 22.76
CA THR A 134 10.00 -36.27 22.73
C THR A 134 9.45 -34.93 22.26
N THR A 135 9.12 -34.13 23.26
CA THR A 135 9.02 -32.67 23.26
C THR A 135 10.18 -32.03 22.49
N VAL A 136 9.88 -31.14 21.55
CA VAL A 136 10.77 -30.01 21.23
C VAL A 136 10.01 -28.71 21.37
N GLN A 137 10.33 -28.07 22.48
CA GLN A 137 9.86 -26.78 22.94
C GLN A 137 10.64 -25.71 22.18
N SER A 138 9.99 -25.02 21.24
CA SER A 138 10.55 -23.79 20.67
C SER A 138 10.44 -22.68 21.70
N TYR A 139 11.59 -22.35 22.28
CA TYR A 139 11.83 -21.14 23.04
C TYR A 139 11.76 -19.94 22.09
N VAL A 140 10.93 -18.94 22.43
CA VAL A 140 11.33 -17.53 22.51
C VAL A 140 10.21 -16.74 23.20
N SER A 141 10.47 -16.39 24.45
CA SER A 141 9.93 -15.22 25.15
C SER A 141 10.27 -13.94 24.35
N ASN A 142 9.61 -12.79 24.43
CA ASN A 142 8.77 -12.24 25.47
C ASN A 142 7.97 -11.07 24.87
N SER A 143 6.69 -10.95 25.20
CA SER A 143 5.97 -9.67 25.15
C SER A 143 6.23 -8.93 26.45
N SER A 144 6.45 -7.62 26.40
CA SER A 144 6.26 -6.75 27.56
C SER A 144 5.67 -5.40 27.15
N HIS A 145 4.42 -5.24 27.57
CA HIS A 145 3.65 -4.01 27.67
C HIS A 145 4.23 -3.07 28.76
N SER A 146 4.13 -1.75 28.53
CA SER A 146 3.64 -0.74 29.50
C SER A 146 3.73 0.65 28.84
N SER A 147 2.64 1.34 28.49
CA SER A 147 1.75 2.14 29.35
C SER A 147 2.38 3.41 29.96
N SER A 148 2.27 4.54 29.23
CA SER A 148 1.74 5.86 29.64
C SER A 148 2.07 6.44 31.04
N ARG A 149 2.64 7.67 31.09
CA ARG A 149 1.99 8.93 31.61
C ARG A 149 2.98 10.07 31.97
N ARG A 150 2.61 11.27 31.50
CA ARG A 150 2.53 12.62 32.16
C ARG A 150 3.78 13.45 32.58
N GLY A 151 3.62 14.77 32.31
CA GLY A 151 4.24 15.94 32.99
C GLY A 151 5.62 16.31 32.44
N GLU A 152 6.04 17.55 32.20
CA GLU A 152 5.59 18.88 32.63
C GLU A 152 6.35 19.92 31.76
N SER A 153 5.77 21.09 31.51
CA SER A 153 6.44 22.33 31.05
C SER A 153 6.26 23.33 32.20
N PRO A 154 7.25 24.19 32.54
CA PRO A 154 7.41 25.52 31.92
C PRO A 154 8.93 25.88 31.81
N ASP A 155 9.43 26.98 31.24
CA ASP A 155 9.14 28.37 31.56
C ASP A 155 9.73 29.32 30.50
N VAL A 156 9.09 30.48 30.40
CA VAL A 156 9.34 31.58 29.47
C VAL A 156 9.75 32.82 30.30
N MET A 157 10.50 33.74 29.67
CA MET A 157 10.54 35.23 29.88
C MET A 157 11.89 35.78 30.42
N PRO A 158 12.18 37.11 30.31
CA PRO A 158 11.96 38.05 29.18
C PRO A 158 13.09 39.11 28.96
N LYS A 159 12.97 39.86 27.83
CA LYS A 159 13.32 41.29 27.54
C LYS A 159 14.81 41.73 27.66
N GLU A 160 15.34 42.57 26.75
CA GLU A 160 15.10 44.02 26.72
C GLU A 160 15.15 44.67 25.32
N ARG A 161 14.47 45.82 25.24
CA ARG A 161 14.49 46.83 24.17
C ARG A 161 15.63 47.82 24.45
N HIS A 162 16.26 48.38 23.42
CA HIS A 162 16.78 49.75 23.46
C HIS A 162 16.60 50.40 22.08
N LEU A 163 16.51 51.73 22.15
CA LEU A 163 15.96 52.75 21.24
C LEU A 163 16.44 52.70 19.78
#